data_AF-K2ICT6-F1
#
_entry.id   AF-K2ICT6-F1
#
_cell.length_a   1.000
_cell.length_b   1.000
_cell.length_c   1.000
_cell.angle_alpha   90.00
_cell.angle_beta   90.00
_cell.angle_gamma   90.00
#
_symmetry.space_group_name_H-M   'P 1'
#
loop_
_entity.id
_entity.type
_entity.pdbx_description
1 polymer ?
#
loop_
_entity_poly.entity_id
_entity_poly.type
_entity_poly.pdbx_seq_one_letter_code
_entity_poly.pdbx_strand_id
1 'polypeptide(L)'
;MSLKTHLKSGLVYLGIFAGCAGLGWAAVQLPHWLEPNYSTGDFSALQSRFDTPVILFGTSWCPYCAKTRDLLRQNQIPFHEIDAEGSADEQDAYRQMNTKGVPVLVIGDRKIDGYRPEAILEAYRHLQDS
;
A
#
# COMPACT_ATOMS: atom_id res chain seq x y z
N MET A 1 -58.41 -19.99 -4.79
CA MET A 1 -57.11 -20.66 -4.97
C MET A 1 -56.02 -19.61 -5.16
N SER A 2 -55.57 -18.90 -4.11
CA SER A 2 -54.38 -18.02 -4.22
C SER A 2 -53.79 -17.49 -2.89
N LEU A 3 -54.25 -17.95 -1.71
CA LEU A 3 -53.69 -17.44 -0.44
C LEU A 3 -52.40 -18.18 -0.02
N LYS A 4 -52.28 -19.47 -0.38
CA LYS A 4 -51.12 -20.30 -0.04
C LYS A 4 -49.86 -19.94 -0.84
N THR A 5 -50.01 -19.29 -2.00
CA THR A 5 -48.92 -18.90 -2.90
C THR A 5 -48.17 -17.68 -2.39
N HIS A 6 -48.86 -16.66 -1.86
CA HIS A 6 -48.23 -15.45 -1.33
C HIS A 6 -47.46 -15.66 -0.02
N LEU A 7 -47.89 -16.61 0.82
CA LEU A 7 -47.16 -16.97 2.04
C LEU A 7 -45.81 -17.63 1.74
N LYS A 8 -45.75 -18.46 0.70
CA LYS A 8 -44.51 -19.12 0.25
C LYS A 8 -43.56 -18.10 -0.38
N SER A 9 -44.07 -17.19 -1.21
CA SER A 9 -43.26 -16.12 -1.81
C SER A 9 -42.71 -15.15 -0.75
N GLY A 10 -43.51 -14.79 0.26
CA GLY A 10 -43.06 -13.94 1.36
C GLY A 10 -41.91 -14.54 2.17
N LEU A 11 -41.96 -15.85 2.43
CA LEU A 11 -40.88 -16.58 3.10
C LEU A 11 -39.60 -16.63 2.26
N VAL A 12 -39.71 -16.81 0.94
CA VAL A 12 -38.57 -16.79 0.03
C VAL A 12 -37.92 -15.40 0.00
N TYR A 13 -38.71 -14.32 -0.10
CA TYR A 13 -38.18 -12.95 -0.08
C TYR A 13 -37.52 -12.58 1.26
N LEU A 14 -38.09 -13.00 2.39
CA LEU A 14 -37.48 -12.83 3.71
C LEU A 14 -36.15 -13.59 3.82
N GLY A 15 -36.08 -14.81 3.27
CA GLY A 15 -34.83 -15.59 3.23
C GLY A 15 -33.75 -14.94 2.36
N ILE A 16 -34.11 -14.39 1.20
CA ILE A 16 -33.18 -13.66 0.32
C ILE A 16 -32.67 -12.40 1.03
N PHE A 17 -33.56 -11.62 1.66
CA PHE A 17 -33.18 -10.39 2.35
C PHE A 17 -32.29 -10.66 3.57
N ALA A 18 -32.62 -11.70 4.36
CA ALA A 18 -31.78 -12.16 5.46
C ALA A 18 -30.44 -12.73 4.99
N GLY A 19 -30.41 -13.42 3.85
CA GLY A 19 -29.20 -13.93 3.22
C GLY A 19 -28.27 -12.81 2.73
N CYS A 20 -28.81 -11.80 2.04
CA CYS A 20 -28.06 -10.61 1.63
C CYS A 20 -27.52 -9.83 2.84
N ALA A 21 -28.33 -9.67 3.89
CA ALA A 21 -27.90 -9.02 5.12
C ALA A 21 -26.80 -9.83 5.84
N GLY A 22 -26.90 -11.17 5.86
CA GLY A 22 -25.89 -12.05 6.44
C GLY A 22 -24.57 -12.05 5.68
N LEU A 23 -24.62 -12.13 4.34
CA LEU A 23 -23.43 -12.06 3.48
C LEU A 23 -22.76 -10.68 3.52
N GLY A 24 -23.54 -9.60 3.56
CA GLY A 24 -23.02 -8.24 3.72
C GLY A 24 -22.34 -8.00 5.06
N TRP A 25 -22.91 -8.51 6.16
CA TRP A 25 -22.32 -8.38 7.49
C TRP A 25 -21.02 -9.19 7.63
N ALA A 26 -20.98 -10.40 7.08
CA ALA A 26 -19.77 -11.23 7.02
C ALA A 26 -18.65 -10.57 6.18
N ALA A 27 -19.00 -9.83 5.11
CA ALA A 27 -18.04 -9.08 4.30
C ALA A 27 -17.39 -7.91 5.06
N VAL A 28 -18.12 -7.26 5.99
CA VAL A 28 -17.58 -6.18 6.85
C VAL A 28 -16.74 -6.75 8.00
N GLN A 29 -17.02 -7.97 8.43
CA GLN A 29 -16.19 -8.75 9.33
C GLN A 29 -15.04 -9.47 8.63
N LEU A 30 -14.84 -9.25 7.32
CA LEU A 30 -13.60 -9.65 6.69
C LEU A 30 -12.47 -9.00 7.47
N PRO A 31 -11.59 -9.80 8.06
CA PRO A 31 -10.60 -9.27 8.97
C PRO A 31 -9.65 -8.31 8.25
N HIS A 32 -9.30 -7.27 8.99
CA HIS A 32 -8.32 -6.21 8.74
C HIS A 32 -6.97 -6.59 8.12
N TRP A 33 -6.70 -7.87 7.81
CA TRP A 33 -5.50 -8.31 7.09
C TRP A 33 -5.43 -7.79 5.64
N LEU A 34 -6.52 -7.18 5.16
CA LEU A 34 -6.64 -6.62 3.81
C LEU A 34 -6.38 -5.10 3.77
N GLU A 35 -5.83 -4.52 4.83
CA GLU A 35 -5.29 -3.16 4.76
C GLU A 35 -3.92 -3.22 4.08
N PRO A 36 -3.72 -2.53 2.94
CA PRO A 36 -2.43 -2.52 2.26
C PRO A 36 -1.38 -1.92 3.19
N ASN A 37 -0.19 -2.53 3.20
CA ASN A 37 0.98 -2.05 3.94
C ASN A 37 1.63 -0.79 3.30
N TYR A 38 0.87 -0.04 2.52
CA TYR A 38 1.30 1.12 1.75
C TYR A 38 0.17 2.15 1.65
N SER A 39 0.54 3.41 1.44
CA SER A 39 -0.39 4.50 1.14
C SER A 39 -0.21 4.95 -0.31
N THR A 40 -1.31 5.14 -1.03
CA THR A 40 -1.28 5.64 -2.41
C THR A 40 -1.28 7.17 -2.44
N GLY A 41 -0.50 7.79 -3.33
CA GLY A 41 -0.41 9.23 -3.51
C GLY A 41 0.21 9.63 -4.84
N ASP A 42 0.14 10.92 -5.18
CA ASP A 42 0.83 11.47 -6.36
C ASP A 42 2.27 11.86 -5.99
N PHE A 43 3.20 11.02 -6.43
CA PHE A 43 4.65 11.23 -6.25
C PHE A 43 5.37 11.51 -7.56
N SER A 44 4.62 11.79 -8.63
CA SER A 44 5.17 12.01 -9.98
C SER A 44 6.17 13.17 -10.00
N ALA A 45 5.89 14.25 -9.27
CA ALA A 45 6.78 15.41 -9.15
C ALA A 45 8.10 15.11 -8.43
N LEU A 46 8.09 14.17 -7.48
CA LEU A 46 9.32 13.71 -6.83
C LEU A 46 10.12 12.83 -7.79
N GLN A 47 9.44 11.88 -8.44
CA GLN A 47 10.07 10.92 -9.35
C GLN A 47 10.62 11.60 -10.61
N SER A 48 9.98 12.64 -11.13
CA SER A 48 10.48 13.38 -12.30
C SER A 48 11.83 14.05 -12.08
N ARG A 49 12.29 14.17 -10.83
CA ARG A 49 13.62 14.70 -10.49
C ARG A 49 14.72 13.64 -10.62
N PHE A 50 14.37 12.37 -10.72
CA PHE A 50 15.29 11.24 -10.72
C PHE A 50 15.01 10.32 -11.91
N ASP A 51 16.05 9.68 -12.45
CA ASP A 51 15.89 8.76 -13.59
C ASP A 51 15.29 7.39 -13.19
N THR A 52 14.82 7.26 -11.94
CA THR A 52 14.29 5.99 -11.40
C THR A 52 12.94 6.19 -10.68
N PRO A 53 11.95 5.33 -10.94
CA PRO A 53 10.63 5.40 -10.29
C PRO A 53 10.60 4.87 -8.84
N VAL A 54 11.75 4.40 -8.32
CA VAL A 54 11.91 3.89 -6.95
C VAL A 54 12.82 4.85 -6.18
N ILE A 55 12.29 5.47 -5.15
CA ILE A 55 13.00 6.39 -4.26
C ILE A 55 13.02 5.81 -2.85
N LEU A 56 14.20 5.75 -2.24
CA LEU A 56 14.42 5.33 -0.86
C LEU A 56 14.85 6.55 -0.04
N PHE A 57 14.05 6.96 0.94
CA PHE A 57 14.48 7.84 2.00
C PHE A 57 15.07 7.02 3.13
N GLY A 58 16.35 7.24 3.43
CA GLY A 58 17.08 6.48 4.44
C GLY A 58 18.10 7.31 5.17
N THR A 59 18.82 6.67 6.10
CA THR A 59 20.03 7.24 6.71
C THR A 59 21.14 6.19 6.69
N SER A 60 22.39 6.65 6.72
CA SER A 60 23.57 5.76 6.64
C SER A 60 23.69 4.80 7.82
N TRP A 61 23.30 5.25 9.02
CA TRP A 61 23.42 4.51 10.27
C TRP A 61 22.24 3.56 10.55
N CYS A 62 21.13 3.69 9.84
CA CYS A 62 19.93 2.90 10.12
C CYS A 62 20.04 1.46 9.58
N PRO A 63 19.94 0.43 10.44
CA PRO A 63 20.07 -0.96 10.03
C PRO A 63 18.93 -1.43 9.12
N TYR A 64 17.73 -0.89 9.28
CA TYR A 64 16.59 -1.22 8.41
C TYR A 64 16.71 -0.55 7.03
N CYS A 65 17.35 0.61 6.94
CA CYS A 65 17.70 1.21 5.65
C CYS A 65 18.71 0.31 4.91
N ALA A 66 19.73 -0.20 5.62
CA ALA A 66 20.67 -1.16 5.05
C ALA A 66 19.98 -2.42 4.51
N LYS A 67 19.07 -3.03 5.29
CA LYS A 67 18.26 -4.18 4.84
C LYS A 67 17.43 -3.87 3.60
N THR A 68 16.89 -2.65 3.51
CA THR A 68 16.10 -2.22 2.34
C THR A 68 16.99 -2.11 1.10
N ARG A 69 18.15 -1.46 1.22
CA ARG A 69 19.13 -1.40 0.14
C ARG A 69 19.53 -2.78 -0.36
N ASP A 70 19.79 -3.70 0.57
CA ASP A 70 20.16 -5.07 0.23
C ASP A 70 19.02 -5.80 -0.50
N LEU A 71 17.77 -5.65 -0.03
CA LEU A 71 16.60 -6.20 -0.72
C LEU A 71 16.47 -5.68 -2.15
N LEU A 72 16.57 -4.37 -2.35
CA LEU A 72 16.47 -3.75 -3.68
C LEU A 72 17.59 -4.22 -4.60
N ARG A 73 18.83 -4.26 -4.10
CA ARG A 73 20.00 -4.75 -4.85
C ARG A 73 19.89 -6.23 -5.22
N GLN A 74 19.46 -7.08 -4.28
CA GLN A 74 19.28 -8.51 -4.52
C GLN A 74 18.22 -8.80 -5.60
N ASN A 75 17.20 -7.96 -5.69
CA ASN A 75 16.14 -8.07 -6.70
C ASN A 75 16.43 -7.24 -7.97
N GLN A 76 17.64 -6.67 -8.09
CA GLN A 76 18.08 -5.85 -9.22
C GLN A 76 17.15 -4.67 -9.52
N ILE A 77 16.54 -4.10 -8.47
CA ILE A 77 15.62 -2.97 -8.57
C ILE A 77 16.47 -1.69 -8.59
N PRO A 78 16.44 -0.89 -9.67
CA PRO A 78 17.13 0.39 -9.70
C PRO A 78 16.39 1.39 -8.79
N PHE A 79 17.14 2.09 -7.94
CA PHE A 79 16.59 3.08 -7.01
C PHE A 79 17.52 4.26 -6.80
N HIS A 80 16.94 5.39 -6.44
CA HIS A 80 17.66 6.55 -5.91
C HIS A 80 17.48 6.63 -4.39
N GLU A 81 18.57 6.86 -3.65
CA GLU A 81 18.53 7.03 -2.20
C GLU A 81 18.70 8.51 -1.84
N ILE A 82 17.79 9.02 -1.04
CA ILE A 82 17.82 10.37 -0.47
C ILE A 82 18.16 10.24 1.01
N ASP A 83 19.17 10.97 1.48
CA ASP A 83 19.52 10.99 2.90
C ASP A 83 18.52 11.88 3.65
N ALA A 84 17.73 11.28 4.54
CA ALA A 84 16.74 12.00 5.35
C ALA A 84 17.38 13.00 6.32
N GLU A 85 18.69 12.91 6.57
CA GLU A 85 19.48 13.83 7.40
C GLU A 85 20.50 14.64 6.57
N GLY A 86 20.39 14.58 5.24
CA GLY A 86 21.30 15.23 4.30
C GLY A 86 21.14 16.75 4.23
N SER A 87 21.21 17.29 3.02
CA SER A 87 21.03 18.71 2.74
C SER A 87 19.63 19.22 3.08
N ALA A 88 19.45 20.55 3.15
CA ALA A 88 18.15 21.15 3.44
C ALA A 88 17.06 20.70 2.46
N ASP A 89 17.39 20.57 1.17
CA ASP A 89 16.46 20.11 0.13
C ASP A 89 16.03 18.65 0.34
N GLU A 90 16.94 17.79 0.80
CA GLU A 90 16.66 16.37 1.08
C GLU A 90 15.81 16.21 2.34
N GLN A 91 16.13 16.99 3.38
CA GLN A 91 15.31 17.06 4.60
C GLN A 91 13.91 17.58 4.29
N ASP A 92 13.77 18.57 3.40
CA ASP A 92 12.48 19.09 2.95
C ASP A 92 11.68 18.04 2.19
N ALA A 93 12.33 17.29 1.29
CA ALA A 93 11.69 16.18 0.59
C ALA A 93 11.24 15.07 1.57
N TYR A 94 12.06 14.72 2.56
CA TYR A 94 11.71 13.75 3.60
C TYR A 94 10.53 14.23 4.46
N ARG A 95 10.51 15.51 4.87
CA ARG A 95 9.41 16.09 5.65
C ARG A 95 8.07 16.00 4.92
N GLN A 96 8.06 16.16 3.59
CA GLN A 96 6.86 16.02 2.77
C GLN A 96 6.28 14.60 2.78
N MET A 97 7.07 13.58 3.11
CA MET A 97 6.58 12.19 3.22
C MET A 97 5.65 11.99 4.43
N ASN A 98 5.56 12.97 5.34
CA ASN A 98 4.71 12.99 6.52
C ASN A 98 4.78 11.68 7.32
N THR A 99 6.00 11.20 7.53
CA THR A 99 6.31 9.94 8.21
C THR A 99 7.07 10.20 9.50
N LYS A 100 7.14 9.18 10.36
CA LYS A 100 7.81 9.28 11.67
C LYS A 100 9.21 8.67 11.71
N GLY A 101 9.65 8.00 10.64
CA GLY A 101 10.94 7.33 10.63
C GLY A 101 11.33 6.77 9.28
N VAL A 102 12.56 6.27 9.23
CA VAL A 102 13.18 5.64 8.05
C VAL A 102 13.28 4.12 8.23
N PRO A 103 13.31 3.33 7.14
CA PRO A 103 13.26 3.72 5.73
C PRO A 103 11.84 4.10 5.28
N VAL A 104 11.74 4.99 4.29
CA VAL A 104 10.50 5.23 3.54
C VAL A 104 10.76 5.02 2.07
N LEU A 105 9.90 4.25 1.40
CA LEU A 105 10.01 4.00 -0.02
C LEU A 105 8.85 4.62 -0.77
N VAL A 106 9.15 5.20 -1.91
CA VAL A 106 8.17 5.63 -2.89
C VAL A 106 8.43 4.85 -4.18
N ILE A 107 7.44 4.07 -4.60
CA ILE A 107 7.50 3.20 -5.78
C ILE A 107 6.25 3.49 -6.61
N GLY A 108 6.40 4.25 -7.70
CA GLY A 108 5.26 4.72 -8.49
C GLY A 108 4.28 5.52 -7.63
N ASP A 109 3.02 5.10 -7.56
CA ASP A 109 2.00 5.74 -6.75
C ASP A 109 1.97 5.28 -5.29
N ARG A 110 2.81 4.30 -4.90
CA ARG A 110 2.80 3.69 -3.55
C ARG A 110 3.92 4.24 -2.68
N LYS A 111 3.56 4.67 -1.47
CA LYS A 111 4.49 4.97 -0.37
C LYS A 111 4.43 3.89 0.69
N ILE A 112 5.60 3.41 1.13
CA ILE A 112 5.77 2.34 2.11
C ILE A 112 6.60 2.89 3.27
N ASP A 113 6.02 2.89 4.47
CA ASP A 113 6.70 3.30 5.70
C ASP A 113 7.32 2.06 6.39
N GLY A 114 8.64 2.07 6.55
CA GLY A 114 9.44 1.02 7.19
C GLY A 114 9.90 -0.09 6.25
N TYR A 115 10.70 -1.01 6.79
CA TYR A 115 11.17 -2.19 6.05
C TYR A 115 10.06 -3.25 5.97
N ARG A 116 9.39 -3.33 4.82
CA ARG A 116 8.30 -4.28 4.53
C ARG A 116 8.57 -5.00 3.20
N PRO A 117 9.38 -6.08 3.21
CA PRO A 117 9.89 -6.67 1.98
C PRO A 117 8.79 -7.12 1.01
N GLU A 118 7.71 -7.71 1.51
CA GLU A 118 6.60 -8.17 0.69
C GLU A 118 5.90 -7.00 -0.01
N ALA A 119 5.64 -5.91 0.72
CA ALA A 119 4.99 -4.71 0.18
C ALA A 119 5.87 -4.01 -0.84
N ILE A 120 7.19 -3.96 -0.62
CA ILE A 120 8.17 -3.36 -1.53
C ILE A 120 8.19 -4.11 -2.85
N LEU A 121 8.31 -5.45 -2.80
CA LEU A 121 8.35 -6.28 -3.99
C LEU A 121 7.00 -6.30 -4.72
N GLU A 122 5.89 -6.26 -4.00
CA GLU A 122 4.57 -6.12 -4.61
C GLU A 122 4.40 -4.78 -5.32
N ALA A 123 4.77 -3.66 -4.67
CA ALA A 123 4.70 -2.33 -5.26
C ALA A 123 5.56 -2.23 -6.54
N TYR A 124 6.75 -2.84 -6.53
CA TYR A 124 7.61 -2.86 -7.70
C TYR A 124 7.02 -3.69 -8.85
N ARG A 125 6.42 -4.85 -8.56
CA ARG A 125 5.71 -5.65 -9.58
C ARG A 125 4.54 -4.87 -10.19
N HIS A 126 3.74 -4.21 -9.35
CA HIS A 126 2.63 -3.37 -9.80
C HIS A 126 3.08 -2.25 -10.75
N LEU A 127 4.20 -1.59 -10.42
CA LEU A 127 4.82 -0.58 -11.27
C LEU A 127 5.26 -1.12 -12.63
N GLN A 128 5.70 -2.38 -12.72
CA GLN A 128 6.10 -2.99 -14.00
C GLN A 128 4.90 -3.33 -14.91
N ASP A 129 3.74 -3.58 -14.30
CA ASP A 129 2.50 -3.96 -15.01
C ASP A 129 1.66 -2.74 -15.46
N SER A 130 2.06 -1.52 -15.07
CA SER A 130 1.34 -0.25 -15.32
C SER A 130 1.89 0.54 -16.49
#